data_AF-A0A968RYB6-F1
#
_entry.id   AF-A0A968RYB6-F1
#
_cell.length_a   1.000
_cell.length_b   1.000
_cell.length_c   1.000
_cell.angle_alpha   90.00
_cell.angle_beta   90.00
_cell.angle_gamma   90.00
#
_symmetry.space_group_name_H-M   'P 1'
#
loop_
_entity.id
_entity.type
_entity.pdbx_description
1 polymer ?
#
loop_
_entity_poly.entity_id
_entity_poly.type
_entity_poly.pdbx_seq_one_letter_code
_entity_poly.pdbx_strand_id
1 'polypeptide(L)'
;GTSKIELLASTHESSAIAKFIDKKGEGIHHIAFEVEDIYLAMKDLEEKGFQLLQATPKQGADHKLICFLHPKSTNGVLVELCQTIKPTQGV
;
A
#
# COMPACT_ATOMS: atom_id res chain seq x y z
N GLY A 1 -3.33 12.33 -16.44
CA GLY A 1 -3.53 10.86 -16.44
C GLY A 1 -4.21 10.46 -15.15
N THR A 2 -4.77 9.25 -15.08
CA THR A 2 -5.47 8.73 -13.89
C THR A 2 -4.53 8.21 -12.79
N SER A 3 -3.23 8.08 -13.08
CA SER A 3 -2.19 7.66 -12.13
C SER A 3 -1.38 8.84 -11.58
N LYS A 4 -0.77 8.65 -10.40
CA LYS A 4 0.14 9.60 -9.75
C LYS A 4 1.53 8.98 -9.55
N ILE A 5 2.55 9.83 -9.47
CA ILE A 5 3.86 9.46 -8.92
C ILE A 5 3.95 10.10 -7.54
N GLU A 6 4.19 9.29 -6.51
CA GLU A 6 4.35 9.76 -5.13
C GLU A 6 5.84 9.76 -4.77
N LEU A 7 6.35 10.95 -4.41
CA LEU A 7 7.71 11.11 -3.90
C LEU A 7 7.69 10.92 -2.39
N LEU A 8 8.48 9.96 -1.90
CA LEU A 8 8.55 9.62 -0.49
C LEU A 8 9.91 10.02 0.05
N ALA A 9 9.91 10.83 1.11
CA ALA A 9 11.10 11.17 1.87
C ALA A 9 10.94 10.69 3.32
N SER A 10 12.05 10.20 3.89
CA SER A 10 12.06 9.82 5.29
C SER A 10 11.98 11.04 6.19
N THR A 11 11.15 11.00 7.24
CA THR A 11 11.11 12.04 8.29
C THR A 11 12.03 11.74 9.48
N HIS A 12 12.55 10.52 9.58
CA HIS A 12 13.44 10.08 10.66
C HIS A 12 14.21 8.80 10.28
N GLU A 13 15.37 8.55 10.87
CA GLU A 13 16.32 7.51 10.43
C GLU A 13 15.79 6.07 10.54
N SER A 14 14.85 5.79 11.45
CA SER A 14 14.29 4.45 11.63
C SER A 14 13.09 4.11 10.74
N SER A 15 12.68 5.02 9.84
CA SER A 15 11.49 4.85 9.01
C SER A 15 11.66 3.73 7.96
N ALA A 16 10.54 3.24 7.42
CA ALA A 16 10.56 2.25 6.34
C ALA A 16 11.30 2.76 5.09
N ILE A 17 11.14 4.05 4.77
CA ILE A 17 11.78 4.70 3.61
C ILE A 17 13.28 4.84 3.81
N ALA A 18 13.73 5.27 5.00
CA ALA A 18 15.16 5.34 5.31
C ALA A 18 15.83 3.96 5.17
N LYS A 19 15.20 2.92 5.74
CA LYS A 19 15.70 1.53 5.65
C LYS A 19 15.70 0.99 4.23
N PHE A 20 14.77 1.42 3.37
CA PHE A 20 14.76 1.03 1.97
C PHE A 20 15.93 1.68 1.23
N ILE A 21 16.10 2.99 1.37
CA ILE A 21 17.17 3.75 0.69
C ILE A 21 18.55 3.22 1.11
N ASP A 22 18.77 2.97 2.40
CA ASP A 22 20.04 2.41 2.90
C ASP A 22 20.37 1.04 2.27
N LYS A 23 19.36 0.19 2.08
CA LYS A 23 19.55 -1.18 1.55
C LYS A 23 19.56 -1.28 0.04
N LYS A 24 18.89 -0.37 -0.67
CA LYS A 24 18.58 -0.49 -2.11
C LYS A 24 18.94 0.73 -2.95
N GLY A 25 19.24 1.87 -2.32
CA GLY A 25 19.33 3.16 -2.98
C GLY A 25 17.96 3.78 -3.26
N GLU A 26 17.96 4.99 -3.82
CA GLU A 26 16.74 5.64 -4.30
C GLU A 26 16.17 4.93 -5.53
N GLY A 27 14.83 4.94 -5.68
CA GLY A 27 14.16 4.30 -6.80
C GLY A 27 12.68 4.00 -6.53
N ILE A 28 12.12 3.09 -7.31
CA ILE A 28 10.73 2.65 -7.15
C ILE A 28 10.61 1.83 -5.87
N HIS A 29 9.81 2.33 -4.92
CA HIS A 29 9.60 1.68 -3.62
C HIS A 29 8.45 0.65 -3.66
N HIS A 30 7.29 1.02 -4.20
CA HIS A 30 6.13 0.14 -4.37
C HIS A 30 5.26 0.60 -5.53
N ILE A 31 4.26 -0.21 -5.87
CA ILE A 31 3.18 0.14 -6.80
C ILE A 31 1.85 0.03 -6.04
N ALA A 32 1.01 1.06 -6.14
CA ALA A 32 -0.30 1.10 -5.52
C ALA A 32 -1.43 0.90 -6.56
N PHE A 33 -2.40 0.05 -6.23
CA PHE A 33 -3.62 -0.17 -7.00
C PHE A 33 -4.84 0.29 -6.20
N GLU A 34 -5.64 1.16 -6.81
CA GLU A 34 -6.91 1.56 -6.21
C GLU A 34 -7.96 0.45 -6.40
N VAL A 35 -8.67 0.13 -5.33
CA VAL A 35 -9.74 -0.88 -5.30
C VAL A 35 -11.03 -0.26 -4.75
N GLU A 36 -12.17 -0.81 -5.15
CA GLU A 36 -13.48 -0.33 -4.71
C GLU A 36 -13.80 -0.73 -3.26
N ASP A 37 -13.48 -1.98 -2.90
CA ASP A 37 -13.62 -2.54 -1.55
C ASP A 37 -12.34 -3.28 -1.16
N ILE A 38 -11.58 -2.71 -0.24
CA ILE A 38 -10.30 -3.21 0.23
C ILE A 38 -10.46 -4.47 1.09
N TYR A 39 -11.57 -4.62 1.82
CA TYR A 39 -11.80 -5.82 2.64
C TYR A 39 -12.09 -7.03 1.76
N LEU A 40 -12.91 -6.83 0.72
CA LEU A 40 -13.16 -7.86 -0.28
C LEU A 40 -11.88 -8.21 -1.05
N ALA A 41 -11.15 -7.19 -1.53
CA ALA A 41 -9.90 -7.41 -2.25
C ALA A 41 -8.84 -8.14 -1.41
N MET A 42 -8.70 -7.78 -0.14
CA MET A 42 -7.80 -8.46 0.80
C MET A 42 -8.15 -9.95 0.94
N LYS A 43 -9.44 -10.24 1.21
CA LYS A 43 -9.93 -11.62 1.33
C LYS A 43 -9.68 -12.43 0.05
N ASP A 44 -10.06 -11.89 -1.10
CA ASP A 44 -9.90 -12.54 -2.40
C ASP A 44 -8.42 -12.86 -2.71
N LEU A 45 -7.50 -11.96 -2.32
CA LEU A 45 -6.08 -12.15 -2.53
C LEU A 45 -5.49 -13.17 -1.57
N GLU A 46 -5.91 -13.19 -0.30
CA GLU A 46 -5.52 -14.25 0.64
C GLU A 46 -5.98 -15.64 0.16
N GLU A 47 -7.23 -15.76 -0.32
CA GLU A 47 -7.76 -17.01 -0.88
C GLU A 47 -6.98 -17.48 -2.13
N LYS A 48 -6.39 -16.55 -2.89
CA LYS A 48 -5.53 -16.82 -4.04
C LYS A 48 -4.06 -17.09 -3.65
N GLY A 49 -3.74 -17.10 -2.36
CA GLY A 49 -2.41 -17.43 -1.84
C GLY A 49 -1.45 -16.24 -1.74
N PHE A 50 -1.92 -15.00 -1.90
CA PHE A 50 -1.11 -13.82 -1.62
C PHE A 50 -0.96 -13.63 -0.11
N GLN A 51 0.18 -13.09 0.30
CA GLN A 51 0.48 -12.81 1.70
C GLN A 51 0.24 -11.33 2.00
N LEU A 52 -0.71 -11.01 2.88
CA LEU A 52 -0.87 -9.64 3.37
C LEU A 52 0.21 -9.32 4.42
N LEU A 53 0.69 -8.07 4.45
CA LEU A 53 1.58 -7.57 5.49
C LEU A 53 0.83 -7.21 6.78
N GLN A 54 -0.47 -6.96 6.69
CA GLN A 54 -1.35 -6.71 7.84
C GLN A 54 -2.72 -7.37 7.63
N ALA A 55 -3.31 -7.85 8.73
CA ALA A 55 -4.61 -8.53 8.72
C ALA A 55 -5.81 -7.59 8.48
N THR A 56 -5.64 -6.29 8.71
CA THR A 56 -6.69 -5.28 8.51
C THR A 56 -6.09 -4.07 7.78
N PRO A 57 -6.88 -3.39 6.91
CA PRO A 57 -6.40 -2.17 6.26
C PRO A 57 -6.16 -1.08 7.31
N LYS A 58 -5.25 -0.15 7.00
CA LYS A 58 -4.91 0.99 7.87
C LYS A 58 -5.20 2.30 7.17
N GLN A 59 -5.30 3.39 7.92
CA GLN A 59 -5.37 4.72 7.32
C GLN A 59 -4.02 5.10 6.73
N GLY A 60 -4.01 5.44 5.45
CA GLY A 60 -2.85 5.89 4.69
C GLY A 60 -2.90 7.37 4.34
N ALA A 61 -2.09 7.77 3.36
CA ALA A 61 -2.12 9.11 2.79
C ALA A 61 -3.45 9.39 2.06
N ASP A 62 -3.71 10.66 1.73
CA ASP A 62 -4.85 11.09 0.89
C ASP A 62 -6.24 10.59 1.36
N HIS A 63 -6.45 10.40 2.67
CA HIS A 63 -7.72 9.85 3.21
C HIS A 63 -8.09 8.49 2.60
N LYS A 64 -7.11 7.62 2.39
CA LYS A 64 -7.32 6.26 1.89
C LYS A 64 -7.15 5.21 2.98
N LEU A 65 -7.88 4.11 2.85
CA LEU A 65 -7.51 2.85 3.49
C LEU A 65 -6.46 2.16 2.65
N ILE A 66 -5.44 1.58 3.28
CA ILE A 66 -4.33 0.91 2.61
C ILE A 66 -4.02 -0.47 3.20
N CYS A 67 -3.61 -1.40 2.34
CA CYS A 67 -3.08 -2.70 2.70
C CYS A 67 -1.89 -3.04 1.80
N PHE A 68 -0.86 -3.69 2.31
CA PHE A 68 0.28 -4.11 1.49
C PHE A 68 0.34 -5.63 1.34
N LEU A 69 0.76 -6.09 0.17
CA LEU A 69 1.13 -7.48 -0.10
C LEU A 69 2.63 -7.68 0.11
N HIS A 70 3.01 -8.82 0.69
CA HIS A 70 4.40 -9.16 0.90
C HIS A 70 5.07 -9.44 -0.46
N PRO A 71 6.26 -8.86 -0.77
CA PRO A 71 6.98 -9.06 -2.03
C PRO A 71 7.23 -10.52 -2.43
N LYS A 72 7.27 -11.42 -1.44
CA LYS A 72 7.40 -12.88 -1.65
C LYS A 72 6.26 -13.49 -2.45
N SER A 73 5.05 -12.94 -2.32
CA SER A 73 3.88 -13.40 -3.09
C SER A 73 3.63 -12.58 -4.36
N THR A 74 4.44 -11.55 -4.62
CA THR A 74 4.25 -10.59 -5.73
C THR A 74 5.54 -10.41 -6.55
N ASN A 75 6.31 -11.49 -6.71
CA ASN A 75 7.51 -11.55 -7.54
C ASN A 75 8.55 -10.45 -7.25
N GLY A 76 8.71 -10.10 -5.97
CA GLY A 76 9.70 -9.13 -5.50
C GLY A 76 9.22 -7.68 -5.46
N VAL A 77 7.98 -7.39 -5.88
CA VAL A 77 7.42 -6.03 -5.87
C VAL A 77 6.57 -5.82 -4.62
N LEU A 78 6.83 -4.76 -3.85
CA LEU A 78 5.90 -4.33 -2.80
C LEU A 78 4.65 -3.74 -3.47
N VAL A 79 3.50 -4.34 -3.21
CA VAL A 79 2.21 -3.90 -3.79
C VAL A 79 1.34 -3.33 -2.67
N GLU A 80 0.78 -2.16 -2.92
CA GLU A 80 -0.23 -1.52 -2.06
C GLU A 80 -1.61 -1.65 -2.72
N LEU A 81 -2.62 -2.00 -1.93
CA LEU A 81 -4.03 -1.78 -2.24
C LEU A 81 -4.45 -0.51 -1.52
N CYS A 82 -5.11 0.40 -2.23
CA CYS A 82 -5.64 1.61 -1.63
C CYS A 82 -7.13 1.80 -1.98
N GLN A 83 -7.92 2.33 -1.05
CA GLN A 83 -9.33 2.63 -1.28
C GLN A 83 -9.64 4.04 -0.77
N THR A 84 -10.24 4.88 -1.61
CA THR A 84 -10.76 6.18 -1.19
C THR A 84 -11.85 6.01 -0.13
N ILE A 85 -11.65 6.61 1.05
CA ILE A 85 -12.71 6.71 2.06
C ILE A 85 -13.69 7.76 1.57
N LYS A 86 -14.89 7.32 1.18
CA LYS A 86 -15.96 8.26 0.83
C LYS A 86 -16.38 9.01 2.09
N PRO A 87 -16.50 10.35 2.07
CA PRO A 87 -17.11 11.07 3.16
C PRO A 87 -18.50 10.46 3.37
N THR A 88 -18.83 10.12 4.61
CA THR A 88 -20.22 9.82 4.98
C THR A 88 -21.04 11.02 4.55
N GLN A 89 -22.00 10.85 3.63
CA GLN A 89 -23.01 11.89 3.42
C GLN A 89 -23.68 12.08 4.77
N GLY A 90 -23.46 13.25 5.38
CA GLY A 90 -24.09 13.60 6.64
C GLY A 90 -25.60 13.46 6.48
N VAL A 91 -26.19 12.66 7.36
CA VAL A 91 -27.60 12.82 7.74
C VAL A 91 -27.78 14.11 8.51
#